data_AF-A0A5C7AVT7-F1
#
_entry.id   AF-A0A5C7AVT7-F1
#
_cell.length_a   1.000
_cell.length_b   1.000
_cell.length_c   1.000
_cell.angle_alpha   90.00
_cell.angle_beta   90.00
_cell.angle_gamma   90.00
#
_symmetry.space_group_name_H-M   'P 1'
#
loop_
_entity.id
_entity.type
_entity.pdbx_description
1 polymer ?
#
loop_
_entity_poly.entity_id
_entity_poly.type
_entity_poly.pdbx_seq_one_letter_code
_entity_poly.pdbx_strand_id
1 'polypeptide(L)'
;MKNKLHVTIAAILLTLILNKVNAQNYKDQFKNDICNCFENKINELRNSRSAYEQCFNKALPNHASAIDASINEENQQLKYKKGQELRKELKFKFFYELVSSCDMYYQILEEERQRKLMSAKSRVSRSHLERLNQQVAMTPNSTSYYRRAETYFYLGELKLAEADIRESLKLHKTGYNAAYLKKEQTLLGWILEEQKRYPEAIEIYNNVYNNGYSYGYYYYQDTKILAALVKRKAGIKGNTTSQPTVDNAANANNQKQIPAVNTSGSQPKKPTTAKPKKDLKKLFKL
;
A
#
# COMPACT_ATOMS: atom_id res chain seq x y z
N MET A 1 -19.06 46.66 -35.97
CA MET A 1 -18.25 46.34 -34.77
C MET A 1 -18.69 45.07 -34.04
N LYS A 2 -19.99 44.80 -33.83
CA LYS A 2 -20.47 43.61 -33.10
C LYS A 2 -19.96 42.25 -33.62
N ASN A 3 -19.85 42.07 -34.94
CA ASN A 3 -19.38 40.79 -35.50
C ASN A 3 -17.89 40.48 -35.24
N LYS A 4 -17.03 41.50 -35.11
CA LYS A 4 -15.61 41.26 -34.79
C LYS A 4 -15.43 40.78 -33.35
N LEU A 5 -16.22 41.30 -32.41
CA LEU A 5 -16.14 40.93 -30.99
C LEU A 5 -16.54 39.46 -30.76
N HIS A 6 -17.56 38.95 -31.45
CA HIS A 6 -17.97 37.55 -31.34
C HIS A 6 -16.93 36.57 -31.89
N VAL A 7 -16.21 36.92 -32.97
CA VAL A 7 -15.14 36.07 -33.53
C VAL A 7 -13.94 35.99 -32.58
N THR A 8 -13.54 37.11 -31.96
CA THR A 8 -12.41 37.11 -31.02
C THR A 8 -12.71 36.31 -29.76
N ILE A 9 -13.94 36.44 -29.21
CA ILE A 9 -14.37 35.69 -28.03
C ILE A 9 -14.41 34.18 -28.34
N ALA A 10 -14.90 33.78 -29.52
CA ALA A 10 -14.93 32.37 -29.93
C ALA A 10 -13.53 31.77 -30.09
N ALA A 11 -12.57 32.51 -30.64
CA ALA A 11 -11.17 32.06 -30.78
C ALA A 11 -10.47 31.88 -29.42
N ILE A 12 -10.74 32.77 -28.46
CA ILE A 12 -10.19 32.66 -27.08
C ILE A 12 -10.81 31.46 -26.36
N LEU A 13 -12.12 31.23 -26.50
CA LEU A 13 -12.78 30.04 -25.94
C LEU A 13 -12.25 28.74 -26.55
N LEU A 14 -12.00 28.71 -27.87
CA LEU A 14 -11.48 27.52 -28.55
C LEU A 14 -10.06 27.16 -28.09
N THR A 15 -9.18 28.15 -27.90
CA THR A 15 -7.81 27.90 -27.40
C THR A 15 -7.79 27.42 -25.95
N LEU A 16 -8.70 27.90 -25.09
CA LEU A 16 -8.85 27.41 -23.71
C LEU A 16 -9.35 25.96 -23.64
N ILE A 17 -10.24 25.54 -24.56
CA ILE A 17 -10.75 24.16 -24.62
C ILE A 17 -9.65 23.19 -25.08
N LEU A 18 -8.87 23.55 -26.10
CA LEU A 18 -7.79 22.70 -26.64
C LEU A 18 -6.67 22.45 -25.61
N ASN A 19 -6.38 23.42 -24.73
CA ASN A 19 -5.38 23.25 -23.68
C ASN A 19 -5.78 22.25 -22.59
N LYS A 20 -7.09 22.08 -22.31
CA LYS A 20 -7.55 21.11 -21.30
C LYS A 20 -7.50 19.66 -21.78
N VAL A 21 -7.70 19.41 -23.08
CA VAL A 21 -7.63 18.07 -23.66
C VAL A 21 -6.20 17.52 -23.60
N ASN A 22 -5.20 18.37 -23.79
CA ASN A 22 -3.78 17.96 -23.75
C ASN A 22 -3.28 17.57 -22.34
N ALA A 23 -3.85 18.15 -21.28
CA ALA A 23 -3.41 17.90 -19.91
C ALA A 23 -3.82 16.52 -19.36
N GLN A 24 -4.94 15.95 -19.81
CA GLN A 24 -5.30 14.57 -19.48
C GLN A 24 -4.54 13.57 -20.36
N ASN A 25 -4.27 13.95 -21.62
CA ASN A 25 -3.59 13.10 -22.59
C ASN A 25 -2.18 12.68 -22.16
N TYR A 26 -1.37 13.59 -21.58
CA TYR A 26 0.01 13.24 -21.23
C TYR A 26 0.09 12.16 -20.14
N LYS A 27 -0.86 12.10 -19.19
CA LYS A 27 -0.79 11.11 -18.10
C LYS A 27 -1.04 9.69 -18.61
N ASP A 28 -1.98 9.54 -19.55
CA ASP A 28 -2.27 8.26 -20.16
C ASP A 28 -1.14 7.84 -21.11
N GLN A 29 -0.60 8.77 -21.91
CA GLN A 29 0.60 8.52 -22.71
C GLN A 29 1.80 8.12 -21.85
N PHE A 30 2.02 8.80 -20.71
CA PHE A 30 3.10 8.47 -19.79
C PHE A 30 2.92 7.08 -19.17
N LYS A 31 1.71 6.70 -18.74
CA LYS A 31 1.42 5.32 -18.29
C LYS A 31 1.67 4.30 -19.41
N ASN A 32 1.25 4.60 -20.64
CA ASN A 32 1.46 3.71 -21.79
C ASN A 32 2.96 3.52 -22.08
N ASP A 33 3.77 4.58 -22.04
CA ASP A 33 5.22 4.49 -22.21
C ASP A 33 5.88 3.65 -21.12
N ILE A 34 5.43 3.78 -19.86
CA ILE A 34 5.88 2.93 -18.77
C ILE A 34 5.48 1.46 -19.03
N CYS A 35 4.26 1.21 -19.49
CA CYS A 35 3.78 -0.14 -19.80
C CYS A 35 4.57 -0.78 -20.96
N ASN A 36 4.75 -0.06 -22.06
CA ASN A 36 5.54 -0.49 -23.21
C ASN A 36 6.99 -0.80 -22.81
N CYS A 37 7.54 -0.07 -21.83
CA CYS A 37 8.86 -0.38 -21.29
C CYS A 37 8.91 -1.75 -20.57
N PHE A 38 7.84 -2.16 -19.87
CA PHE A 38 7.78 -3.48 -19.25
C PHE A 38 7.75 -4.62 -20.28
N GLU A 39 7.01 -4.46 -21.37
CA GLU A 39 6.90 -5.48 -22.43
C GLU A 39 8.28 -5.81 -23.02
N ASN A 40 9.14 -4.80 -23.16
CA ASN A 40 10.48 -4.96 -23.68
C ASN A 40 11.50 -5.54 -22.67
N LYS A 41 11.16 -5.61 -21.38
CA LYS A 41 12.11 -5.96 -20.30
C LYS A 41 11.68 -7.16 -19.44
N ILE A 42 10.64 -7.90 -19.85
CA ILE A 42 10.07 -9.02 -19.08
C ILE A 42 11.12 -10.05 -18.63
N ASN A 43 12.10 -10.36 -19.50
CA ASN A 43 13.11 -11.39 -19.23
C ASN A 43 14.27 -10.91 -18.34
N GLU A 44 14.50 -9.60 -18.27
CA GLU A 44 15.63 -9.02 -17.53
C GLU A 44 15.30 -8.75 -16.06
N LEU A 45 14.01 -8.61 -15.73
CA LEU A 45 13.59 -7.97 -14.48
C LEU A 45 12.84 -8.93 -13.57
N ARG A 46 13.56 -9.54 -12.63
CA ARG A 46 12.98 -10.39 -11.57
C ARG A 46 12.30 -9.61 -10.44
N ASN A 47 12.48 -8.29 -10.38
CA ASN A 47 11.99 -7.41 -9.31
C ASN A 47 11.10 -6.31 -9.88
N SER A 48 9.80 -6.40 -9.63
CA SER A 48 8.73 -5.50 -10.10
C SER A 48 8.96 -4.03 -9.71
N ARG A 49 9.52 -3.78 -8.53
CA ARG A 49 9.82 -2.43 -8.05
C ARG A 49 10.98 -1.81 -8.81
N SER A 50 12.09 -2.54 -8.93
CA SER A 50 13.25 -2.07 -9.71
C SER A 50 12.87 -1.87 -11.19
N ALA A 51 12.06 -2.77 -11.72
CA ALA A 51 11.53 -2.70 -13.07
C ALA A 51 10.73 -1.42 -13.31
N TYR A 52 9.77 -1.17 -12.41
CA TYR A 52 8.96 0.04 -12.42
C TYR A 52 9.81 1.30 -12.36
N GLU A 53 10.76 1.35 -11.43
CA GLU A 53 11.68 2.48 -11.26
C GLU A 53 12.45 2.80 -12.54
N GLN A 54 13.01 1.77 -13.18
CA GLN A 54 13.72 1.93 -14.45
C GLN A 54 12.80 2.44 -15.56
N CYS A 55 11.61 1.87 -15.70
CA CYS A 55 10.67 2.25 -16.75
C CYS A 55 10.08 3.66 -16.53
N PHE A 56 9.76 4.02 -15.29
CA PHE A 56 9.33 5.36 -14.93
C PHE A 56 10.42 6.39 -15.27
N ASN A 57 11.66 6.15 -14.86
CA ASN A 57 12.78 7.06 -15.11
C ASN A 57 13.13 7.14 -16.61
N LYS A 58 12.96 6.06 -17.38
CA LYS A 58 13.15 6.05 -18.84
C LYS A 58 12.10 6.87 -19.57
N ALA A 59 10.83 6.80 -19.15
CA ALA A 59 9.74 7.53 -19.79
C ALA A 59 9.67 9.01 -19.35
N LEU A 60 10.13 9.34 -18.14
CA LEU A 60 10.01 10.68 -17.55
C LEU A 60 10.55 11.83 -18.44
N PRO A 61 11.73 11.75 -19.10
CA PRO A 61 12.23 12.83 -19.95
C PRO A 61 11.26 13.24 -21.07
N ASN A 62 10.54 12.28 -21.66
CA ASN A 62 9.57 12.53 -22.74
C ASN A 62 8.33 13.30 -22.27
N HIS A 63 8.03 13.23 -20.96
CA HIS A 63 6.84 13.84 -20.35
C HIS A 63 7.17 15.03 -19.45
N ALA A 64 8.45 15.34 -19.24
CA ALA A 64 8.90 16.38 -18.31
C ALA A 64 8.33 17.76 -18.67
N SER A 65 8.31 18.12 -19.96
CA SER A 65 7.79 19.40 -20.43
C SER A 65 6.29 19.54 -20.17
N ALA A 66 5.49 18.50 -20.40
CA ALA A 66 4.05 18.49 -20.14
C ALA A 66 3.75 18.58 -18.64
N ILE A 67 4.55 17.90 -17.79
CA ILE A 67 4.47 18.00 -16.33
C ILE A 67 4.75 19.44 -15.89
N ASP A 68 5.84 20.04 -16.36
CA ASP A 68 6.23 21.40 -15.96
C ASP A 68 5.28 22.47 -16.51
N ALA A 69 4.65 22.23 -17.67
CA ALA A 69 3.61 23.09 -18.24
C ALA A 69 2.31 23.07 -17.42
N SER A 70 2.05 22.00 -16.65
CA SER A 70 0.88 21.92 -15.77
C SER A 70 1.00 22.72 -14.47
N ILE A 71 2.16 23.33 -14.20
CA ILE A 71 2.46 24.05 -12.97
C ILE A 71 2.37 25.55 -13.23
N ASN A 72 1.31 26.18 -12.71
CA ASN A 72 1.14 27.62 -12.72
C ASN A 72 1.90 28.26 -11.55
N GLU A 73 3.19 28.55 -11.77
CA GLU A 73 4.08 29.20 -10.82
C GLU A 73 5.10 30.06 -11.56
N GLU A 74 5.16 31.35 -11.21
CA GLU A 74 6.06 32.31 -11.86
C GLU A 74 7.49 32.22 -11.31
N ASN A 75 7.63 31.98 -10.00
CA ASN A 75 8.94 31.83 -9.38
C ASN A 75 9.60 30.52 -9.81
N GLN A 76 10.72 30.60 -10.52
CA GLN A 76 11.40 29.43 -11.10
C GLN A 76 11.84 28.39 -10.06
N GLN A 77 12.31 28.82 -8.88
CA GLN A 77 12.74 27.91 -7.82
C GLN A 77 11.53 27.16 -7.22
N LEU A 78 10.43 27.86 -6.99
CA LEU A 78 9.20 27.25 -6.48
C LEU A 78 8.56 26.34 -7.54
N LYS A 79 8.61 26.73 -8.82
CA LYS A 79 8.15 25.92 -9.95
C LYS A 79 8.92 24.61 -10.03
N TYR A 80 10.25 24.67 -9.94
CA TYR A 80 11.10 23.48 -9.88
C TYR A 80 10.73 22.57 -8.71
N LYS A 81 10.56 23.12 -7.49
CA LYS A 81 10.18 22.34 -6.30
C LYS A 81 8.83 21.64 -6.49
N LYS A 82 7.80 22.37 -6.93
CA LYS A 82 6.47 21.84 -7.24
C LYS A 82 6.54 20.76 -8.33
N GLY A 83 7.42 20.93 -9.32
CA GLY A 83 7.65 19.95 -10.36
C GLY A 83 8.26 18.65 -9.85
N GLN A 84 9.19 18.72 -8.90
CA GLN A 84 9.75 17.53 -8.27
C GLN A 84 8.71 16.82 -7.39
N GLU A 85 7.86 17.57 -6.69
CA GLU A 85 6.76 17.02 -5.88
C GLU A 85 5.73 16.30 -6.77
N LEU A 86 5.30 16.92 -7.87
CA LEU A 86 4.36 16.32 -8.82
C LEU A 86 4.93 15.05 -9.47
N ARG A 87 6.23 15.02 -9.83
CA ARG A 87 6.89 13.80 -10.34
C ARG A 87 6.86 12.67 -9.32
N LYS A 88 7.10 12.96 -8.03
CA LYS A 88 7.00 11.96 -6.94
C LYS A 88 5.57 11.45 -6.77
N GLU A 89 4.58 12.35 -6.85
CA GLU A 89 3.17 11.98 -6.77
C GLU A 89 2.77 11.09 -7.95
N LEU A 90 3.10 11.47 -9.18
CA LEU A 90 2.84 10.69 -10.39
C LEU A 90 3.50 9.31 -10.30
N LYS A 91 4.76 9.28 -9.84
CA LYS A 91 5.49 8.03 -9.61
C LYS A 91 4.78 7.12 -8.61
N PHE A 92 4.21 7.65 -7.54
CA PHE A 92 3.42 6.81 -6.64
C PHE A 92 2.08 6.40 -7.25
N LYS A 93 1.40 7.34 -7.91
CA LYS A 93 0.07 7.15 -8.50
C LYS A 93 0.08 6.07 -9.57
N PHE A 94 1.01 6.15 -10.50
CA PHE A 94 1.14 5.20 -11.60
C PHE A 94 1.51 3.79 -11.09
N PHE A 95 2.22 3.69 -9.97
CA PHE A 95 2.63 2.40 -9.41
C PHE A 95 1.44 1.46 -9.15
N TYR A 96 0.30 1.97 -8.70
CA TYR A 96 -0.90 1.13 -8.52
C TYR A 96 -1.92 1.27 -9.67
N GLU A 97 -1.94 2.38 -10.41
CA GLU A 97 -2.84 2.52 -11.58
C GLU A 97 -2.46 1.57 -12.71
N LEU A 98 -1.16 1.36 -12.94
CA LEU A 98 -0.66 0.44 -13.96
C LEU A 98 -1.10 -1.00 -13.71
N VAL A 99 -1.38 -1.37 -12.45
CA VAL A 99 -1.93 -2.70 -12.14
C VAL A 99 -3.23 -2.94 -12.91
N SER A 100 -4.04 -1.89 -13.10
CA SER A 100 -5.33 -1.97 -13.79
C SER A 100 -5.22 -1.82 -15.31
N SER A 101 -4.20 -1.12 -15.82
CA SER A 101 -4.10 -0.73 -17.24
C SER A 101 -2.97 -1.41 -18.01
N CYS A 102 -2.08 -2.15 -17.35
CA CYS A 102 -0.91 -2.77 -17.96
C CYS A 102 -0.85 -4.26 -17.62
N ASP A 103 -1.13 -5.12 -18.60
CA ASP A 103 -1.19 -6.58 -18.44
C ASP A 103 0.14 -7.17 -18.00
N MET A 104 1.22 -6.74 -18.63
CA MET A 104 2.57 -7.18 -18.32
C MET A 104 2.95 -6.87 -16.86
N TYR A 105 2.67 -5.65 -16.42
CA TYR A 105 2.98 -5.24 -15.05
C TYR A 105 2.14 -6.01 -14.01
N TYR A 106 0.86 -6.24 -14.29
CA TYR A 106 0.00 -7.09 -13.48
C TYR A 106 0.55 -8.52 -13.35
N GLN A 107 0.95 -9.13 -14.48
CA GLN A 107 1.50 -10.49 -14.50
C GLN A 107 2.77 -10.60 -13.65
N ILE A 108 3.73 -9.68 -13.81
CA ILE A 108 4.97 -9.67 -13.02
C ILE A 108 4.68 -9.59 -11.51
N LEU A 109 3.76 -8.70 -11.10
CA LEU A 109 3.37 -8.57 -9.69
C LEU A 109 2.74 -9.85 -9.15
N GLU A 110 1.85 -10.47 -9.92
CA GLU A 110 1.18 -11.69 -9.49
C GLU A 110 2.16 -12.87 -9.40
N GLU A 111 3.04 -13.03 -10.39
CA GLU A 111 4.09 -14.05 -10.34
C GLU A 111 5.01 -13.88 -9.13
N GLU A 112 5.40 -12.65 -8.78
CA GLU A 112 6.18 -12.40 -7.56
C GLU A 112 5.45 -12.85 -6.30
N ARG A 113 4.14 -12.56 -6.21
CA ARG A 113 3.31 -12.99 -5.08
C ARG A 113 3.22 -14.52 -5.03
N GLN A 114 3.00 -15.16 -6.17
CA GLN A 114 2.92 -16.62 -6.26
C GLN A 114 4.26 -17.28 -5.91
N ARG A 115 5.39 -16.76 -6.40
CA ARG A 115 6.72 -17.26 -6.01
C ARG A 115 6.96 -17.15 -4.50
N LYS A 116 6.63 -16.00 -3.90
CA LYS A 116 6.73 -15.80 -2.44
C LYS A 116 5.83 -16.77 -1.68
N LEU A 117 4.58 -16.94 -2.13
CA LEU A 117 3.64 -17.88 -1.54
C LEU A 117 4.18 -19.31 -1.62
N MET A 118 4.58 -19.78 -2.80
CA MET A 118 5.14 -21.12 -2.97
C MET A 118 6.39 -21.37 -2.13
N SER A 119 7.29 -20.38 -2.05
CA SER A 119 8.45 -20.46 -1.15
C SER A 119 8.07 -20.48 0.32
N ALA A 120 6.96 -19.87 0.73
CA ALA A 120 6.47 -19.94 2.11
C ALA A 120 5.79 -21.29 2.38
N LYS A 121 4.98 -21.78 1.44
CA LYS A 121 4.34 -23.11 1.48
C LYS A 121 5.36 -24.23 1.64
N SER A 122 6.49 -24.16 0.93
CA SER A 122 7.54 -25.18 1.02
C SER A 122 8.29 -25.21 2.35
N ARG A 123 8.13 -24.18 3.21
CA ARG A 123 8.81 -24.05 4.50
C ARG A 123 7.92 -24.42 5.69
N VAL A 124 6.60 -24.53 5.49
CA VAL A 124 5.67 -24.91 6.56
C VAL A 124 5.47 -26.43 6.58
N SER A 125 5.34 -26.98 7.79
CA SER A 125 5.09 -28.40 8.01
C SER A 125 3.97 -28.62 9.03
N ARG A 126 3.36 -29.81 9.01
CA ARG A 126 2.37 -30.22 10.03
C ARG A 126 2.96 -30.24 11.44
N SER A 127 4.20 -30.69 11.59
CA SER A 127 4.91 -30.65 12.88
C SER A 127 5.17 -29.22 13.38
N HIS A 128 5.32 -28.23 12.49
CA HIS A 128 5.37 -26.83 12.89
C HIS A 128 4.00 -26.36 13.42
N LEU A 129 2.92 -26.72 12.73
CA LEU A 129 1.56 -26.41 13.15
C LEU A 129 1.21 -27.01 14.53
N GLU A 130 1.62 -28.26 14.80
CA GLU A 130 1.41 -28.91 16.11
C GLU A 130 2.06 -28.13 17.26
N ARG A 131 3.28 -27.62 17.06
CA ARG A 131 3.94 -26.75 18.05
C ARG A 131 3.19 -25.44 18.24
N LEU A 132 2.66 -24.85 17.18
CA LEU A 132 1.84 -23.63 17.28
C LEU A 132 0.50 -23.90 17.98
N ASN A 133 -0.10 -25.08 17.81
CA ASN A 133 -1.28 -25.48 18.56
C ASN A 133 -1.01 -25.53 20.06
N GLN A 134 0.10 -26.15 20.47
CA GLN A 134 0.54 -26.14 21.87
C GLN A 134 0.81 -24.73 22.37
N GLN A 135 1.47 -23.88 21.56
CA GLN A 135 1.74 -22.50 21.93
C GLN A 135 0.46 -21.70 22.21
N VAL A 136 -0.55 -21.81 21.34
CA VAL A 136 -1.84 -21.13 21.55
C VAL A 136 -2.56 -21.66 22.78
N ALA A 137 -2.50 -22.97 23.04
CA ALA A 137 -3.11 -23.58 24.23
C ALA A 137 -2.44 -23.09 25.54
N MET A 138 -1.11 -22.95 25.55
CA MET A 138 -0.35 -22.55 26.73
C MET A 138 -0.35 -21.03 26.97
N THR A 139 -0.37 -20.22 25.91
CA THR A 139 -0.28 -18.77 26.03
C THR A 139 -1.09 -18.09 24.93
N PRO A 140 -2.44 -18.07 25.05
CA PRO A 140 -3.30 -17.46 24.06
C PRO A 140 -3.10 -15.93 24.04
N ASN A 141 -2.50 -15.44 22.96
CA ASN A 141 -2.29 -14.02 22.71
C ASN A 141 -2.24 -13.73 21.20
N SER A 142 -2.33 -12.45 20.83
CA SER A 142 -2.31 -12.02 19.43
C SER A 142 -1.18 -12.66 18.61
N THR A 143 0.08 -12.58 19.08
CA THR A 143 1.22 -13.17 18.38
C THR A 143 1.08 -14.67 18.14
N SER A 144 0.60 -15.43 19.13
CA SER A 144 0.41 -16.89 19.00
C SER A 144 -0.65 -17.23 17.95
N TYR A 145 -1.78 -16.51 17.94
CA TYR A 145 -2.83 -16.66 16.93
C TYR A 145 -2.36 -16.24 15.55
N TYR A 146 -1.68 -15.10 15.42
CA TYR A 146 -1.13 -14.63 14.14
C TYR A 146 -0.20 -15.67 13.49
N ARG A 147 0.76 -16.23 14.26
CA ARG A 147 1.70 -17.24 13.74
C ARG A 147 1.00 -18.49 13.28
N ARG A 148 -0.04 -18.93 14.01
CA ARG A 148 -0.83 -20.09 13.64
C ARG A 148 -1.71 -19.82 12.42
N ALA A 149 -2.32 -18.63 12.34
CA ALA A 149 -3.06 -18.18 11.16
C ALA A 149 -2.19 -18.19 9.90
N GLU A 150 -0.98 -17.65 9.98
CA GLU A 150 -0.01 -17.64 8.88
C GLU A 150 0.35 -19.06 8.43
N THR A 151 0.55 -19.98 9.38
CA THR A 151 0.82 -21.40 9.07
C THR A 151 -0.38 -22.08 8.42
N TYR A 152 -1.60 -21.87 8.94
CA TYR A 152 -2.82 -22.37 8.30
C TYR A 152 -2.99 -21.83 6.88
N PHE A 153 -2.71 -20.54 6.67
CA PHE A 153 -2.78 -19.92 5.35
C PHE A 153 -1.83 -20.60 4.35
N TYR A 154 -0.56 -20.79 4.72
CA TYR A 154 0.41 -21.47 3.85
C TYR A 154 0.09 -22.95 3.62
N LEU A 155 -0.57 -23.62 4.58
CA LEU A 155 -1.07 -24.99 4.39
C LEU A 155 -2.38 -25.06 3.56
N GLY A 156 -2.96 -23.92 3.18
CA GLY A 156 -4.21 -23.85 2.41
C GLY A 156 -5.47 -24.01 3.25
N GLU A 157 -5.36 -23.99 4.58
CA GLU A 157 -6.49 -24.14 5.52
C GLU A 157 -7.16 -22.79 5.78
N LEU A 158 -7.70 -22.19 4.72
CA LEU A 158 -8.12 -20.78 4.70
C LEU A 158 -9.17 -20.41 5.75
N LYS A 159 -10.09 -21.31 6.09
CA LYS A 159 -11.12 -21.06 7.13
C LYS A 159 -10.50 -20.99 8.54
N LEU A 160 -9.53 -21.86 8.83
CA LEU A 160 -8.83 -21.86 10.11
C LEU A 160 -7.88 -20.66 10.21
N ALA A 161 -7.21 -20.32 9.10
CA ALA A 161 -6.39 -19.12 9.01
C ALA A 161 -7.21 -17.85 9.30
N GLU A 162 -8.41 -17.74 8.73
CA GLU A 162 -9.30 -16.62 8.98
C GLU A 162 -9.75 -16.53 10.44
N ALA A 163 -10.13 -17.67 11.04
CA ALA A 163 -10.56 -17.69 12.44
C ALA A 163 -9.45 -17.19 13.37
N ASP A 164 -8.23 -17.70 13.20
CA ASP A 164 -7.08 -17.32 14.02
C ASP A 164 -6.64 -15.87 13.78
N ILE A 165 -6.61 -15.38 12.54
CA ILE A 165 -6.17 -14.00 12.29
C ILE A 165 -7.16 -12.99 12.88
N ARG A 166 -8.46 -13.30 12.85
CA ARG A 166 -9.49 -12.47 13.50
C ARG A 166 -9.33 -12.49 15.00
N GLU A 167 -9.03 -13.64 15.60
CA GLU A 167 -8.77 -13.71 17.04
C GLU A 167 -7.51 -12.94 17.43
N SER A 168 -6.45 -12.99 16.61
CA SER A 168 -5.26 -12.17 16.80
C SER A 168 -5.59 -10.67 16.86
N LEU A 169 -6.35 -10.18 15.87
CA LEU A 169 -6.75 -8.78 15.76
C LEU A 169 -7.63 -8.32 16.94
N LYS A 170 -8.49 -9.19 17.48
CA LYS A 170 -9.31 -8.88 18.67
C LYS A 170 -8.47 -8.69 19.93
N LEU A 171 -7.35 -9.40 20.05
CA LEU A 171 -6.51 -9.41 21.25
C LEU A 171 -5.49 -8.28 21.30
N HIS A 172 -5.52 -7.33 20.36
CA HIS A 172 -4.67 -6.15 20.40
C HIS A 172 -5.02 -5.27 21.60
N LYS A 173 -4.02 -5.00 22.43
CA LYS A 173 -4.14 -4.04 23.54
C LYS A 173 -3.88 -2.63 23.04
N THR A 174 -4.40 -1.62 23.74
CA THR A 174 -4.09 -0.21 23.47
C THR A 174 -2.56 0.00 23.42
N GLY A 175 -2.08 0.71 22.39
CA GLY A 175 -0.64 0.91 22.17
C GLY A 175 0.04 -0.21 21.39
N TYR A 176 -0.71 -1.13 20.78
CA TYR A 176 -0.15 -2.14 19.88
C TYR A 176 0.59 -1.51 18.71
N ASN A 177 1.68 -2.15 18.29
CA ASN A 177 2.57 -1.62 17.28
C ASN A 177 1.88 -1.66 15.89
N ALA A 178 1.72 -0.49 15.28
CA ALA A 178 1.04 -0.30 14.00
C ALA A 178 1.60 -1.18 12.87
N ALA A 179 2.90 -1.50 12.90
CA ALA A 179 3.51 -2.37 11.90
C ALA A 179 3.02 -3.83 12.00
N TYR A 180 2.73 -4.33 13.22
CA TYR A 180 2.16 -5.66 13.41
C TYR A 180 0.68 -5.68 13.00
N LEU A 181 -0.08 -4.67 13.40
CA LEU A 181 -1.48 -4.52 12.97
C LEU A 181 -1.61 -4.51 11.44
N LYS A 182 -0.73 -3.76 10.75
CA LYS A 182 -0.63 -3.78 9.29
C LYS A 182 -0.42 -5.19 8.74
N LYS A 183 0.54 -5.95 9.28
CA LYS A 183 0.83 -7.32 8.82
C LYS A 183 -0.38 -8.24 8.98
N GLU A 184 -1.02 -8.18 10.14
CA GLU A 184 -2.19 -9.02 10.46
C GLU A 184 -3.39 -8.70 9.55
N GLN A 185 -3.70 -7.41 9.37
CA GLN A 185 -4.74 -6.98 8.45
C GLN A 185 -4.41 -7.33 7.00
N THR A 186 -3.14 -7.20 6.58
CA THR A 186 -2.72 -7.58 5.23
C THR A 186 -2.88 -9.09 5.00
N LEU A 187 -2.54 -9.92 6.00
CA LEU A 187 -2.77 -11.37 5.95
C LEU A 187 -4.27 -11.69 5.88
N LEU A 188 -5.12 -11.03 6.67
CA LEU A 188 -6.58 -11.19 6.58
C LEU A 188 -7.10 -10.83 5.18
N GLY A 189 -6.65 -9.71 4.60
CA GLY A 189 -6.99 -9.35 3.22
C GLY A 189 -6.59 -10.42 2.21
N TRP A 190 -5.42 -11.05 2.39
CA TRP A 190 -4.96 -12.11 1.50
C TRP A 190 -5.75 -13.41 1.69
N ILE A 191 -6.08 -13.79 2.93
CA ILE A 191 -6.95 -14.94 3.20
C ILE A 191 -8.30 -14.75 2.51
N LEU A 192 -8.91 -13.57 2.62
CA LEU A 192 -10.18 -13.24 1.97
C LEU A 192 -10.07 -13.27 0.43
N GLU A 193 -8.95 -12.80 -0.12
CA GLU A 193 -8.65 -12.88 -1.56
C GLU A 193 -8.59 -14.34 -2.04
N GLU A 194 -7.86 -15.22 -1.35
CA GLU A 194 -7.76 -16.65 -1.71
C GLU A 194 -9.12 -17.37 -1.59
N GLN A 195 -9.98 -16.90 -0.68
CA GLN A 195 -11.38 -17.35 -0.56
C GLN A 195 -12.30 -16.73 -1.63
N LYS A 196 -11.79 -15.91 -2.55
CA LYS A 196 -12.55 -15.17 -3.58
C LYS A 196 -13.55 -14.15 -3.01
N ARG A 197 -13.40 -13.73 -1.76
CA ARG A 197 -14.19 -12.68 -1.10
C ARG A 197 -13.59 -11.30 -1.41
N TYR A 198 -13.54 -10.98 -2.69
CA TYR A 198 -12.82 -9.81 -3.19
C TYR A 198 -13.28 -8.46 -2.62
N PRO A 199 -14.59 -8.17 -2.46
CA PRO A 199 -15.01 -6.91 -1.87
C PRO A 199 -14.44 -6.68 -0.46
N GLU A 200 -14.45 -7.70 0.37
CA GLU A 200 -13.94 -7.65 1.75
C GLU A 200 -12.41 -7.51 1.77
N ALA A 201 -11.69 -8.24 0.90
CA ALA A 201 -10.25 -8.10 0.77
C ALA A 201 -9.84 -6.68 0.35
N ILE A 202 -10.55 -6.09 -0.62
CA ILE A 202 -10.33 -4.70 -1.08
C ILE A 202 -10.56 -3.71 0.06
N GLU A 203 -11.64 -3.88 0.82
CA GLU A 203 -11.95 -3.04 1.97
C GLU A 203 -10.82 -3.08 3.00
N ILE A 204 -10.36 -4.28 3.37
CA ILE A 204 -9.26 -4.45 4.31
C ILE A 204 -7.99 -3.73 3.81
N TYR A 205 -7.59 -3.93 2.56
CA TYR A 205 -6.39 -3.28 2.01
C TYR A 205 -6.50 -1.75 1.94
N ASN A 206 -7.67 -1.22 1.60
CA ASN A 206 -7.92 0.22 1.63
C ASN A 206 -7.87 0.77 3.05
N ASN A 207 -8.46 0.06 4.03
CA ASN A 207 -8.41 0.45 5.44
C ASN A 207 -6.98 0.48 5.95
N VAL A 208 -6.16 -0.52 5.61
CA VAL A 208 -4.73 -0.53 5.96
C VAL A 208 -4.00 0.66 5.34
N TYR A 209 -4.26 0.97 4.07
CA TYR A 209 -3.65 2.11 3.39
C TYR A 209 -4.05 3.45 4.04
N ASN A 210 -5.35 3.66 4.29
CA ASN A 210 -5.90 4.91 4.81
C ASN A 210 -5.49 5.16 6.26
N ASN A 211 -5.50 4.13 7.11
CA ASN A 211 -5.11 4.24 8.52
C ASN A 211 -3.59 4.37 8.70
N GLY A 212 -2.81 3.91 7.72
CA GLY A 212 -1.35 3.98 7.73
C GLY A 212 -0.77 5.37 7.50
N TYR A 213 -1.60 6.34 7.05
CA TYR A 213 -1.15 7.66 6.64
C TYR A 213 -0.41 8.44 7.76
N SER A 214 -0.71 8.14 9.02
CA SER A 214 -0.05 8.77 10.18
C SER A 214 1.44 8.38 10.34
N TYR A 215 1.88 7.25 9.79
CA TYR A 215 3.23 6.69 10.02
C TYR A 215 4.21 6.85 8.84
N GLY A 216 3.85 7.64 7.83
CA GLY A 216 4.70 7.93 6.68
C GLY A 216 4.22 7.26 5.39
N TYR A 217 4.05 8.10 4.37
CA TYR A 217 3.46 7.79 3.06
C TYR A 217 4.03 6.55 2.34
N TYR A 218 5.32 6.26 2.54
CA TYR A 218 6.00 5.17 1.83
C TYR A 218 5.75 3.77 2.41
N TYR A 219 5.33 3.67 3.67
CA TYR A 219 5.23 2.38 4.35
C TYR A 219 4.02 1.55 3.90
N TYR A 220 2.97 2.18 3.33
CA TYR A 220 1.69 1.54 3.01
C TYR A 220 1.39 1.41 1.52
N GLN A 221 2.36 1.74 0.66
CA GLN A 221 2.20 1.71 -0.79
C GLN A 221 1.82 0.32 -1.32
N ASP A 222 2.41 -0.72 -0.73
CA ASP A 222 2.17 -2.10 -1.12
C ASP A 222 0.69 -2.50 -0.94
N THR A 223 -0.03 -1.98 0.06
CA THR A 223 -1.44 -2.36 0.25
C THR A 223 -2.36 -1.74 -0.78
N LYS A 224 -2.00 -0.58 -1.35
CA LYS A 224 -2.74 0.00 -2.47
C LYS A 224 -2.57 -0.83 -3.75
N ILE A 225 -1.38 -1.40 -3.96
CA ILE A 225 -1.11 -2.35 -5.06
C ILE A 225 -1.93 -3.62 -4.84
N LEU A 226 -1.94 -4.18 -3.62
CA LEU A 226 -2.76 -5.35 -3.30
C LEU A 226 -4.25 -5.09 -3.57
N ALA A 227 -4.79 -3.94 -3.16
CA ALA A 227 -6.16 -3.55 -3.48
C ALA A 227 -6.40 -3.49 -5.01
N ALA A 228 -5.46 -2.92 -5.78
CA ALA A 228 -5.55 -2.85 -7.23
C ALA A 228 -5.50 -4.24 -7.90
N LEU A 229 -4.63 -5.14 -7.41
CA LEU A 229 -4.53 -6.52 -7.87
C LEU A 229 -5.86 -7.25 -7.65
N VAL A 230 -6.44 -7.15 -6.45
CA VAL A 230 -7.72 -7.80 -6.14
C VAL A 230 -8.86 -7.23 -6.98
N LYS A 231 -8.94 -5.92 -7.18
CA LYS A 231 -9.93 -5.30 -8.07
C LYS A 231 -9.85 -5.89 -9.48
N ARG A 232 -8.64 -6.02 -10.01
CA ARG A 232 -8.42 -6.60 -11.33
C ARG A 232 -8.81 -8.09 -11.40
N LYS A 233 -8.43 -8.89 -10.39
CA LYS A 233 -8.85 -10.30 -10.26
C LYS A 233 -10.38 -10.46 -10.20
N ALA A 234 -11.06 -9.53 -9.55
CA ALA A 234 -12.51 -9.48 -9.47
C ALA A 234 -13.21 -9.03 -10.76
N GLY A 235 -12.47 -8.69 -11.81
CA GLY A 235 -13.04 -8.15 -13.06
C GLY A 235 -13.58 -6.72 -12.92
N ILE A 236 -13.28 -6.02 -11.82
CA ILE A 236 -13.70 -4.64 -11.59
C ILE A 236 -12.82 -3.74 -12.45
N LYS A 237 -13.33 -3.36 -13.62
CA LYS A 237 -12.65 -2.41 -14.52
C LYS A 237 -12.54 -1.05 -13.83
N GLY A 238 -11.32 -0.55 -13.71
CA GLY A 238 -11.04 0.69 -12.99
C GLY A 238 -11.45 1.92 -13.79
N ASN A 239 -12.40 2.69 -13.24
CA ASN A 239 -12.45 4.15 -13.41
C ASN A 239 -12.65 4.78 -12.02
N THR A 240 -11.78 4.44 -11.06
CA THR A 240 -11.85 4.98 -9.69
C THR A 240 -11.18 6.34 -9.61
N THR A 241 -11.86 7.37 -10.13
CA THR A 241 -11.59 8.79 -9.84
C THR A 241 -12.19 9.26 -8.52
N SER A 242 -12.87 8.40 -7.76
CA SER A 242 -13.25 8.70 -6.37
C SER A 242 -12.11 8.37 -5.40
N GLN A 243 -10.98 9.06 -5.52
CA GLN A 243 -10.22 9.36 -4.29
C GLN A 243 -11.05 10.36 -3.49
N PRO A 244 -11.20 10.20 -2.16
CA PRO A 244 -11.53 11.34 -1.31
C PRO A 244 -10.43 12.38 -1.56
N THR A 245 -10.79 13.54 -2.09
CA THR A 245 -9.85 14.65 -2.20
C THR A 245 -9.36 14.98 -0.78
N VAL A 246 -8.04 15.10 -0.64
CA VAL A 246 -7.35 15.40 0.63
C VAL A 246 -7.66 16.82 1.12
N ASP A 247 -8.43 17.59 0.34
CA ASP A 247 -8.81 18.97 0.64
C ASP A 247 -9.78 19.12 1.84
N ASN A 248 -10.27 18.02 2.43
CA ASN A 248 -11.18 18.05 3.58
C ASN A 248 -10.60 17.50 4.90
N ALA A 249 -9.28 17.35 5.01
CA ALA A 249 -8.62 16.93 6.27
C ALA A 249 -8.70 17.97 7.41
N ALA A 250 -9.33 19.14 7.19
CA ALA A 250 -9.51 20.18 8.20
C ALA A 250 -10.78 20.02 9.08
N ASN A 251 -11.67 19.04 8.83
CA ASN A 251 -12.96 18.98 9.55
C ASN A 251 -13.40 17.60 10.08
N ALA A 252 -12.51 16.61 10.14
CA ALA A 252 -12.83 15.29 10.71
C ALA A 252 -12.44 15.21 12.20
N ASN A 253 -13.03 16.05 13.05
CA ASN A 253 -12.85 16.02 14.51
C ASN A 253 -14.17 15.75 15.25
N ASN A 254 -15.03 14.90 14.67
CA ASN A 254 -16.22 14.36 15.34
C ASN A 254 -16.23 12.83 15.22
N GLN A 255 -15.26 12.19 15.88
CA GLN A 255 -15.42 10.79 16.27
C GLN A 255 -16.23 10.74 17.57
N LYS A 256 -17.32 9.97 17.52
CA LYS A 256 -18.08 9.49 18.68
C LYS A 256 -17.11 9.07 19.79
N GLN A 257 -17.15 9.79 20.91
CA GLN A 257 -16.46 9.45 22.14
C GLN A 257 -16.88 8.04 22.58
N ILE A 258 -15.91 7.14 22.63
CA ILE A 258 -15.99 5.91 23.41
C ILE A 258 -15.86 6.35 24.88
N PRO A 259 -16.76 5.97 25.79
CA PRO A 259 -16.73 6.44 27.18
C PRO A 259 -15.40 6.08 27.85
N ALA A 260 -14.77 7.10 28.45
CA ALA A 260 -13.55 6.98 29.22
C ALA A 260 -13.77 6.05 30.43
N VAL A 261 -13.03 4.93 30.45
CA VAL A 261 -12.93 4.09 31.64
C VAL A 261 -11.99 4.78 32.63
N ASN A 262 -12.57 5.33 33.69
CA ASN A 262 -11.85 5.86 34.84
C ASN A 262 -10.99 4.75 35.46
N THR A 263 -9.67 4.82 35.25
CA THR A 263 -8.71 3.94 35.92
C THR A 263 -8.13 4.71 37.09
N SER A 264 -8.64 4.40 38.29
CA SER A 264 -8.13 4.89 39.58
C SER A 264 -6.73 4.36 39.85
N GLY A 265 -5.97 5.14 40.61
CA GLY A 265 -4.52 5.08 40.77
C GLY A 265 -3.93 3.76 41.22
N SER A 266 -2.69 3.53 40.78
CA SER A 266 -1.69 2.77 41.53
C SER A 266 -0.30 3.30 41.15
N GLN A 267 0.38 3.92 42.11
CA GLN A 267 1.73 4.44 41.94
C GLN A 267 2.74 3.29 41.72
N PRO A 268 3.74 3.45 40.83
CA PRO A 268 4.81 2.48 40.70
C PRO A 268 5.82 2.60 41.86
N LYS A 269 6.02 1.50 42.60
CA LYS A 269 7.11 1.33 43.56
C LYS A 269 8.47 1.34 42.84
N LYS A 270 9.41 2.08 43.43
CA LYS A 270 10.83 2.22 43.05
C LYS A 270 11.54 0.85 43.02
N PRO A 271 12.32 0.51 41.98
CA PRO A 271 13.12 -0.72 41.98
C PRO A 271 14.40 -0.57 42.80
N THR A 272 14.63 -1.56 43.65
CA THR A 272 15.81 -1.77 44.49
C THR A 272 17.04 -2.12 43.64
N THR A 273 18.17 -1.54 43.98
CA THR A 273 19.49 -1.73 43.36
C THR A 273 20.02 -3.16 43.57
N ALA A 274 20.27 -3.88 42.47
CA ALA A 274 20.98 -5.16 42.48
C ALA A 274 22.43 -4.99 41.97
N LYS A 275 23.35 -5.60 42.71
CA LYS A 275 24.82 -5.62 42.53
C LYS A 275 25.29 -6.20 41.18
N PRO A 276 26.52 -5.86 40.72
CA PRO A 276 27.04 -6.25 39.42
C PRO A 276 27.40 -7.75 39.34
N LYS A 277 27.05 -8.39 38.22
CA LYS A 277 27.49 -9.75 37.88
C LYS A 277 28.84 -9.73 37.17
N LYS A 278 29.69 -10.66 37.59
CA LYS A 278 31.02 -11.01 37.07
C LYS A 278 30.97 -11.47 35.61
N ASP A 279 32.11 -11.22 34.95
CA ASP A 279 32.66 -11.78 33.73
C ASP A 279 31.91 -12.92 33.03
N LEU A 280 31.53 -12.66 31.77
CA LEU A 280 31.26 -13.68 30.76
C LEU A 280 32.02 -13.35 29.46
N LYS A 281 33.35 -13.21 29.56
CA LYS A 281 34.26 -13.27 28.40
C LYS A 281 34.90 -14.65 28.34
N LYS A 282 34.18 -15.60 27.73
CA LYS A 282 34.62 -16.88 27.14
C LYS A 282 33.34 -17.66 26.80
N LEU A 283 33.33 -18.38 25.68
CA LEU A 283 32.15 -18.81 24.89
C LEU A 283 31.75 -17.67 23.95
N PHE A 284 32.27 -17.55 22.73
CA PHE A 284 32.30 -18.54 21.66
C PHE A 284 33.55 -18.35 20.78
N LYS A 285 34.36 -19.41 20.67
CA LYS A 285 35.15 -19.72 19.49
C LYS A 285 34.68 -21.11 19.06
N LEU A 286 33.93 -21.16 17.98
CA LEU A 286 33.80 -22.22 16.97
C LEU A 286 32.90 -21.65 15.87
#